data_AF-A0A7H2QHY9-F1
#
_entry.id   AF-A0A7H2QHY9-F1
#
_cell.length_a   1.000
_cell.length_b   1.000
_cell.length_c   1.000
_cell.angle_alpha   90.00
_cell.angle_beta   90.00
_cell.angle_gamma   90.00
#
_symmetry.space_group_name_H-M   'P 1'
#
loop_
_entity.id
_entity.type
_entity.pdbx_description
1 polymer ?
#
loop_
_entity_poly.entity_id
_entity_poly.type
_entity_poly.pdbx_seq_one_letter_code
_entity_poly.pdbx_strand_id
1 'polypeptide(L)'
;MLLRNDALNMISRYEVDQMVDSGKLNILIDYWFIFEDENIKINDDLKKFLKENDFSDIAEYSNFFDEVVVIGVIENNKIYSNVYISKKLSEYLGICDVVEGDERNSLYKCPCCEFYSLKTLSEYEICRICKWEDDGSEGITYSFPNKSTLHNYRNIFFKNNKYSLLKQKFIT
;
A
#
# COMPACT_ATOMS: atom_id res chain seq x y z
N MET A 1 -10.63 21.83 -3.80
CA MET A 1 -9.48 21.13 -3.16
C MET A 1 -10.05 20.04 -2.29
N LEU A 2 -9.51 18.84 -2.43
CA LEU A 2 -9.96 17.64 -1.74
C LEU A 2 -8.87 17.16 -0.78
N LEU A 3 -9.24 16.85 0.46
CA LEU A 3 -8.28 16.35 1.43
C LEU A 3 -7.75 14.97 1.01
N ARG A 4 -6.47 14.72 1.20
CA ARG A 4 -5.78 13.48 0.80
C ARG A 4 -6.47 12.22 1.32
N ASN A 5 -6.94 12.22 2.56
CA ASN A 5 -7.61 11.05 3.13
C ASN A 5 -8.97 10.78 2.47
N ASP A 6 -9.73 11.82 2.14
CA ASP A 6 -11.00 11.68 1.41
C ASP A 6 -10.72 11.19 -0.02
N ALA A 7 -9.73 11.77 -0.68
CA ALA A 7 -9.29 11.37 -2.01
C ALA A 7 -8.85 9.89 -2.07
N LEU A 8 -8.03 9.44 -1.11
CA LEU A 8 -7.60 8.05 -0.98
C LEU A 8 -8.81 7.12 -0.78
N ASN A 9 -9.73 7.47 0.11
CA ASN A 9 -10.94 6.69 0.35
C ASN A 9 -11.77 6.53 -0.94
N MET A 10 -11.97 7.62 -1.69
CA MET A 10 -12.72 7.60 -2.95
C MET A 10 -12.08 6.72 -4.02
N ILE A 11 -10.77 6.87 -4.28
CA ILE A 11 -10.10 6.03 -5.29
C ILE A 11 -10.03 4.57 -4.86
N SER A 12 -9.81 4.30 -3.57
CA SER A 12 -9.70 2.93 -3.07
C SER A 12 -11.04 2.21 -3.12
N ARG A 13 -12.16 2.88 -2.81
CA ARG A 13 -13.50 2.28 -2.97
C ARG A 13 -13.80 1.95 -4.43
N TYR A 14 -13.50 2.87 -5.34
CA TYR A 14 -13.63 2.60 -6.76
C TYR A 14 -12.79 1.39 -7.19
N GLU A 15 -11.53 1.30 -6.74
CA GLU A 15 -10.67 0.16 -7.05
C GLU A 15 -11.20 -1.16 -6.49
N VAL A 16 -11.77 -1.17 -5.28
CA VAL A 16 -12.43 -2.34 -4.69
C VAL A 16 -13.67 -2.75 -5.48
N ASP A 17 -14.49 -1.79 -5.92
CA ASP A 17 -15.69 -2.08 -6.72
C ASP A 17 -15.36 -2.71 -8.07
N GLN A 18 -14.19 -2.38 -8.65
CA GLN A 18 -13.70 -2.98 -9.89
C GLN A 18 -12.90 -4.28 -9.69
N MET A 19 -12.60 -4.65 -8.44
CA MET A 19 -11.75 -5.80 -8.12
C MET A 19 -12.55 -7.10 -8.18
N VAL A 20 -11.96 -8.12 -8.79
CA VAL A 20 -12.51 -9.49 -8.73
C VAL A 20 -12.30 -10.09 -7.34
N ASP A 21 -13.17 -11.01 -6.95
CA ASP A 21 -13.19 -11.60 -5.60
C ASP A 21 -11.85 -12.22 -5.17
N SER A 22 -11.12 -12.86 -6.08
CA SER A 22 -9.78 -13.41 -5.77
C SER A 22 -8.76 -12.32 -5.41
N GLY A 23 -8.87 -11.13 -6.02
CA GLY A 23 -8.06 -9.97 -5.65
C GLY A 23 -8.45 -9.45 -4.27
N LYS A 24 -9.75 -9.36 -3.99
CA LYS A 24 -10.26 -8.93 -2.68
C LYS A 24 -9.84 -9.88 -1.57
N LEU A 25 -9.85 -11.19 -1.83
CA LEU A 25 -9.41 -12.21 -0.90
C LEU A 25 -7.93 -12.07 -0.52
N ASN A 26 -7.06 -11.78 -1.49
CA ASN A 26 -5.64 -11.53 -1.20
C ASN A 26 -5.45 -10.33 -0.25
N ILE A 27 -6.17 -9.22 -0.50
CA ILE A 27 -6.12 -8.05 0.39
C ILE A 27 -6.70 -8.39 1.77
N LEU A 28 -7.82 -9.12 1.82
CA LEU A 28 -8.41 -9.56 3.08
C LEU A 28 -7.42 -10.38 3.92
N ILE A 29 -6.68 -11.30 3.30
CA ILE A 29 -5.67 -12.12 3.99
C ILE A 29 -4.52 -11.23 4.49
N ASP A 30 -3.98 -10.35 3.63
CA ASP A 30 -2.87 -9.46 4.00
C ASP A 30 -3.23 -8.50 5.16
N TYR A 31 -4.51 -8.19 5.31
CA TYR A 31 -5.03 -7.27 6.34
C TYR A 31 -5.97 -7.96 7.35
N TRP A 32 -5.89 -9.29 7.51
CA TRP A 32 -6.79 -10.04 8.40
C TRP A 32 -6.72 -9.55 9.86
N PHE A 33 -5.50 -9.29 10.35
CA PHE A 33 -5.22 -8.88 11.72
C PHE A 33 -5.54 -7.41 12.02
N ILE A 34 -6.27 -6.72 11.13
CA ILE A 34 -6.60 -5.31 11.31
C ILE A 34 -7.46 -5.03 12.55
N PHE A 35 -8.12 -6.06 13.08
CA PHE A 35 -8.88 -5.97 14.33
C PHE A 35 -8.00 -5.67 15.57
N GLU A 36 -6.68 -5.88 15.48
CA GLU A 36 -5.73 -5.57 16.56
C GLU A 36 -5.38 -4.08 16.64
N ASP A 37 -5.60 -3.30 15.57
CA ASP A 37 -5.34 -1.86 15.58
C ASP A 37 -6.53 -1.10 16.20
N GLU A 38 -6.33 -0.58 17.41
CA GLU A 38 -7.34 0.19 18.14
C GLU A 38 -7.72 1.52 17.46
N ASN A 39 -6.88 2.03 16.56
CA ASN A 39 -7.15 3.27 15.83
C ASN A 39 -8.06 3.05 14.62
N ILE A 40 -8.25 1.79 14.20
CA ILE A 40 -9.07 1.43 13.06
C ILE A 40 -10.46 1.05 13.52
N LYS A 41 -11.46 1.71 12.93
CA LYS A 41 -12.87 1.46 13.20
C LYS A 41 -13.46 0.64 12.04
N ILE A 42 -13.86 -0.57 12.36
CA ILE A 42 -14.65 -1.46 11.51
C ILE A 42 -15.91 -1.88 12.29
N ASN A 43 -16.91 -2.38 11.58
CA ASN A 43 -18.13 -2.92 12.16
C ASN A 43 -17.83 -3.95 13.29
N ASP A 44 -18.56 -3.88 14.39
CA ASP A 44 -18.30 -4.73 15.57
C ASP A 44 -18.50 -6.23 15.30
N ASP A 45 -19.48 -6.61 14.47
CA ASP A 45 -19.71 -8.00 14.08
C ASP A 45 -18.56 -8.50 13.20
N LEU A 46 -18.06 -7.67 12.29
CA LEU A 46 -16.89 -7.97 11.48
C LEU A 46 -15.63 -8.10 12.35
N LYS A 47 -15.41 -7.18 13.28
CA LYS A 47 -14.29 -7.24 14.22
C LYS A 47 -14.31 -8.52 15.04
N LYS A 48 -15.48 -8.89 15.55
CA LYS A 48 -15.69 -10.14 16.29
C LYS A 48 -15.40 -11.36 15.41
N PHE A 49 -15.92 -11.36 14.19
CA PHE A 49 -15.70 -12.45 13.24
C PHE A 49 -14.21 -12.66 12.96
N LEU A 50 -13.45 -11.61 12.61
CA LEU A 50 -12.02 -11.72 12.30
C LEU A 50 -11.20 -12.25 13.49
N LYS A 51 -11.60 -11.90 14.72
CA LYS A 51 -10.94 -12.34 15.95
C LYS A 51 -11.22 -13.80 16.29
N GLU A 52 -12.41 -14.30 15.96
CA GLU A 52 -12.89 -15.63 16.35
C GLU A 52 -12.65 -16.71 15.27
N ASN A 53 -12.18 -16.33 14.08
CA ASN A 53 -11.99 -17.25 12.94
C ASN A 53 -10.60 -17.09 12.31
N ASP A 54 -10.18 -18.09 11.51
CA ASP A 54 -8.93 -18.05 10.75
C ASP A 54 -9.21 -17.72 9.27
N PHE A 55 -8.28 -17.02 8.61
CA PHE A 55 -8.43 -16.71 7.18
C PHE A 55 -8.47 -17.97 6.29
N SER A 56 -7.91 -19.09 6.77
CA SER A 56 -7.96 -20.39 6.07
C SER A 56 -9.36 -21.00 6.02
N ASP A 57 -10.28 -20.55 6.87
CA ASP A 57 -11.69 -20.98 6.84
C ASP A 57 -12.51 -20.28 5.74
N ILE A 58 -11.96 -19.25 5.10
CA ILE A 58 -12.64 -18.47 4.07
C ILE A 58 -12.44 -19.12 2.69
N ALA A 59 -13.43 -19.89 2.27
CA ALA A 59 -13.44 -20.51 0.94
C ALA A 59 -13.76 -19.53 -0.19
N GLU A 60 -14.64 -18.55 0.07
CA GLU A 60 -15.13 -17.58 -0.92
C GLU A 60 -15.22 -16.19 -0.31
N TYR A 61 -15.03 -15.17 -1.16
CA TYR A 61 -15.16 -13.78 -0.74
C TYR A 61 -16.63 -13.42 -0.51
N SER A 62 -16.88 -12.56 0.47
CA SER A 62 -18.19 -11.96 0.76
C SER A 62 -18.02 -10.46 0.99
N ASN A 63 -19.01 -9.67 0.57
CA ASN A 63 -19.04 -8.22 0.80
C ASN A 63 -19.07 -7.85 2.30
N PHE A 64 -19.36 -8.81 3.18
CA PHE A 64 -19.15 -8.68 4.62
C PHE A 64 -17.72 -8.19 4.98
N PHE A 65 -16.73 -8.54 4.16
CA PHE A 65 -15.33 -8.15 4.35
C PHE A 65 -14.92 -6.85 3.65
N ASP A 66 -15.83 -6.17 2.95
CA ASP A 66 -15.51 -4.99 2.13
C ASP A 66 -14.80 -3.89 2.93
N GLU A 67 -15.14 -3.71 4.21
CA GLU A 67 -14.47 -2.72 5.06
C GLU A 67 -12.97 -3.00 5.21
N VAL A 68 -12.58 -4.26 5.48
CA VAL A 68 -11.17 -4.65 5.59
C VAL A 68 -10.46 -4.44 4.25
N VAL A 69 -11.09 -4.86 3.16
CA VAL A 69 -10.51 -4.74 1.82
C VAL A 69 -10.30 -3.27 1.45
N VAL A 70 -11.30 -2.41 1.66
CA VAL A 70 -11.17 -0.97 1.42
C VAL A 70 -10.04 -0.36 2.25
N ILE A 71 -9.93 -0.71 3.53
CA ILE A 71 -8.84 -0.23 4.38
C ILE A 71 -7.48 -0.70 3.85
N GLY A 72 -7.35 -1.98 3.48
CA GLY A 72 -6.12 -2.51 2.90
C GLY A 72 -5.72 -1.81 1.59
N VAL A 73 -6.69 -1.50 0.72
CA VAL A 73 -6.44 -0.73 -0.51
C VAL A 73 -6.03 0.72 -0.19
N ILE A 74 -6.67 1.37 0.81
CA ILE A 74 -6.23 2.70 1.30
C ILE A 74 -4.78 2.65 1.78
N GLU A 75 -4.42 1.68 2.63
CA GLU A 75 -3.06 1.51 3.14
C GLU A 75 -2.04 1.31 2.01
N ASN A 76 -2.38 0.50 1.02
CA ASN A 76 -1.53 0.28 -0.15
C ASN A 76 -1.38 1.53 -1.02
N ASN A 77 -2.42 2.36 -1.11
CA ASN A 77 -2.42 3.60 -1.91
C ASN A 77 -1.75 4.79 -1.21
N LYS A 78 -1.42 4.70 0.09
CA LYS A 78 -0.71 5.77 0.83
C LYS A 78 0.65 6.15 0.23
N ILE A 79 1.27 5.29 -0.59
CA ILE A 79 2.55 5.56 -1.27
C ILE A 79 2.42 6.46 -2.51
N TYR A 80 1.20 6.78 -2.95
CA TYR A 80 0.96 7.62 -4.13
C TYR A 80 1.05 9.11 -3.81
N SER A 81 1.59 9.90 -4.73
CA SER A 81 1.59 11.36 -4.61
C SER A 81 0.19 11.94 -4.78
N ASN A 82 -0.07 13.12 -4.20
CA ASN A 82 -1.31 13.88 -4.37
C ASN A 82 -1.59 14.16 -5.84
N VAL A 83 -0.55 14.44 -6.64
CA VAL A 83 -0.68 14.63 -8.10
C VAL A 83 -1.22 13.36 -8.76
N TYR A 84 -0.67 12.19 -8.40
CA TYR A 84 -1.14 10.92 -8.96
C TYR A 84 -2.57 10.57 -8.51
N ILE A 85 -2.90 10.83 -7.24
CA ILE A 85 -4.26 10.63 -6.73
C ILE A 85 -5.26 11.55 -7.44
N SER A 86 -4.91 12.82 -7.67
CA SER A 86 -5.74 13.78 -8.41
C SER A 86 -6.02 13.26 -9.84
N LYS A 87 -4.99 12.73 -10.51
CA LYS A 87 -5.15 12.10 -11.83
C LYS A 87 -6.10 10.91 -11.77
N LYS A 88 -5.97 10.04 -10.75
CA LYS A 88 -6.84 8.88 -10.56
C LYS A 88 -8.29 9.26 -10.30
N LEU A 89 -8.55 10.29 -9.49
CA LEU A 89 -9.89 10.82 -9.27
C LEU A 89 -10.56 11.30 -10.58
N SER A 90 -9.80 11.99 -11.43
CA SER A 90 -10.29 12.43 -12.73
C SER A 90 -10.59 11.24 -13.65
N GLU A 91 -9.69 10.25 -13.70
CA GLU A 91 -9.85 9.04 -14.54
C GLU A 91 -11.02 8.14 -14.09
N TYR A 92 -11.19 7.96 -12.78
CA TYR A 92 -12.16 7.02 -12.22
C TYR A 92 -13.54 7.63 -12.02
N LEU A 93 -13.59 8.88 -11.55
CA LEU A 93 -14.82 9.50 -11.04
C LEU A 93 -15.18 10.81 -11.76
N GLY A 94 -14.37 11.26 -12.72
CA GLY A 94 -14.55 12.55 -13.39
C GLY A 94 -14.31 13.76 -12.48
N ILE A 95 -13.69 13.56 -11.32
CA ILE A 95 -13.43 14.62 -10.34
C ILE A 95 -12.11 15.30 -10.69
N CYS A 96 -12.19 16.58 -11.07
CA CYS A 96 -11.04 17.39 -11.47
C CYS A 96 -10.58 18.35 -10.36
N ASP A 97 -10.43 17.83 -9.13
CA ASP A 97 -9.94 18.58 -7.98
C ASP A 97 -8.44 18.37 -7.74
N VAL A 98 -7.79 19.37 -7.14
CA VAL A 98 -6.45 19.23 -6.58
C VAL A 98 -6.54 18.58 -5.22
N VAL A 99 -5.77 17.50 -5.02
CA VAL A 99 -5.62 16.84 -3.73
C VAL A 99 -4.55 17.53 -2.89
N GLU A 100 -4.82 17.76 -1.62
CA GLU A 100 -3.91 18.38 -0.66
C GLU A 100 -3.78 17.59 0.66
N GLY A 101 -2.70 17.81 1.40
CA GLY A 101 -2.39 17.13 2.66
C GLY A 101 -0.98 16.56 2.67
N ASP A 102 -0.53 16.08 3.83
CA ASP A 102 0.80 15.49 3.98
C ASP A 102 0.90 14.17 3.19
N GLU A 103 1.71 14.20 2.13
CA GLU A 103 1.97 13.02 1.30
C GLU A 103 2.74 11.95 2.07
N ARG A 104 3.73 12.35 2.88
CA ARG A 104 4.65 11.41 3.53
C ARG A 104 3.93 10.63 4.60
N ASN A 105 3.07 11.27 5.39
CA ASN A 105 2.24 10.63 6.41
C ASN A 105 3.03 9.62 7.27
N SER A 106 4.19 10.06 7.78
CA SER A 106 5.13 9.26 8.58
C SER A 106 5.79 8.07 7.87
N LEU A 107 5.73 7.98 6.54
CA LEU A 107 6.51 7.01 5.78
C LEU A 107 8.00 7.38 5.78
N TYR A 108 8.83 6.36 5.72
CA TYR A 108 10.27 6.44 5.49
C TYR A 108 10.63 6.11 4.04
N LYS A 109 11.76 6.66 3.60
CA LYS A 109 12.33 6.35 2.30
C LYS A 109 12.90 4.95 2.30
N CYS A 110 12.55 4.18 1.28
CA CYS A 110 13.20 2.91 1.04
C CYS A 110 14.68 3.13 0.68
N PRO A 111 15.64 2.44 1.34
CA PRO A 111 17.04 2.59 1.01
C PRO A 111 17.36 2.09 -0.40
N CYS A 112 16.52 1.26 -1.04
CA CYS A 112 16.77 0.79 -2.40
C CYS A 112 16.32 1.80 -3.46
N CYS A 113 15.02 2.16 -3.47
CA CYS A 113 14.44 2.99 -4.53
C CYS A 113 14.29 4.48 -4.19
N GLU A 114 14.56 4.87 -2.94
CA GLU A 114 14.52 6.26 -2.45
C GLU A 114 13.15 6.95 -2.46
N PHE A 115 12.07 6.22 -2.77
CA PHE A 115 10.68 6.67 -2.61
C PHE A 115 10.17 6.39 -1.19
N TYR A 116 9.24 7.20 -0.72
CA TYR A 116 8.57 7.01 0.57
C TYR A 116 7.56 5.86 0.49
N SER A 117 7.87 4.73 1.12
CA SER A 117 7.04 3.53 1.02
C SER A 117 7.04 2.62 2.25
N LEU A 118 7.94 2.87 3.20
CA LEU A 118 8.11 2.05 4.40
C LEU A 118 7.44 2.74 5.59
N LYS A 119 6.82 1.99 6.49
CA LYS A 119 6.32 2.43 7.80
C LYS A 119 7.40 2.36 8.87
N THR A 120 8.39 1.49 8.72
CA THR A 120 9.54 1.35 9.64
C THR A 120 10.87 1.35 8.86
N LEU A 121 12.00 1.44 9.56
CA LEU A 121 13.34 1.36 8.99
C LEU A 121 14.12 0.21 9.62
N SER A 122 14.77 -0.61 8.81
CA SER A 122 15.57 -1.76 9.23
C SER A 122 14.81 -2.81 10.06
N GLU A 123 13.48 -2.86 9.91
CA GLU A 123 12.58 -3.79 10.61
C GLU A 123 11.93 -4.79 9.63
N TYR A 124 12.67 -5.21 8.60
CA TYR A 124 12.29 -6.24 7.63
C TYR A 124 11.02 -5.92 6.81
N GLU A 125 10.59 -4.65 6.74
CA GLU A 125 9.47 -4.27 5.89
C GLU A 125 9.86 -4.36 4.40
N ILE A 126 8.98 -4.96 3.60
CA ILE A 126 9.17 -5.06 2.16
C ILE A 126 8.64 -3.80 1.47
N CYS A 127 9.53 -3.11 0.75
CA CYS A 127 9.18 -1.94 -0.04
C CYS A 127 8.09 -2.28 -1.08
N ARG A 128 6.91 -1.64 -0.98
CA ARG A 128 5.80 -1.87 -1.91
C ARG A 128 6.14 -1.51 -3.38
N ILE A 129 7.13 -0.64 -3.59
CA ILE A 129 7.55 -0.14 -4.92
C ILE A 129 8.59 -1.07 -5.56
N CYS A 130 9.73 -1.27 -4.90
CA CYS A 130 10.86 -2.01 -5.49
C CYS A 130 11.00 -3.44 -4.98
N LYS A 131 10.23 -3.86 -3.97
CA LYS A 131 10.25 -5.20 -3.36
C LYS A 131 11.54 -5.56 -2.60
N TRP A 132 12.39 -4.58 -2.32
CA TRP A 132 13.49 -4.74 -1.37
C TRP A 132 12.95 -4.88 0.06
N GLU A 133 13.31 -5.96 0.75
CA GLU A 133 13.11 -6.13 2.19
C GLU A 133 14.16 -5.31 2.96
N ASP A 134 13.72 -4.40 3.81
CA ASP A 134 14.60 -3.53 4.58
C ASP A 134 15.18 -4.26 5.80
N ASP A 135 16.10 -5.20 5.53
CA ASP A 135 16.81 -6.01 6.52
C ASP A 135 18.03 -5.30 7.15
N GLY A 136 18.18 -3.99 6.90
CA GLY A 136 19.31 -3.17 7.35
C GLY A 136 20.60 -3.36 6.55
N SER A 137 20.60 -4.19 5.48
CA SER A 137 21.78 -4.34 4.62
C SER A 137 22.03 -3.09 3.76
N GLU A 138 23.26 -2.59 3.79
CA GLU A 138 23.66 -1.39 3.04
C GLU A 138 24.70 -1.65 1.94
N GLY A 139 24.68 -0.80 0.91
CA GLY A 139 25.73 -0.74 -0.12
C GLY A 139 26.02 -2.07 -0.80
N ILE A 140 27.20 -2.62 -0.52
CA ILE A 140 27.71 -3.87 -1.10
C ILE A 140 27.55 -5.08 -0.16
N THR A 141 27.00 -4.90 1.03
CA THR A 141 26.70 -6.01 1.94
C THR A 141 25.61 -6.89 1.33
N TYR A 142 25.82 -8.20 1.36
CA TYR A 142 24.88 -9.17 0.80
C TYR A 142 23.69 -9.37 1.74
N SER A 143 22.48 -9.11 1.24
CA SER A 143 21.23 -9.40 1.91
C SER A 143 20.73 -10.78 1.49
N PHE A 144 20.56 -11.67 2.48
CA PHE A 144 20.03 -13.01 2.24
C PHE A 144 18.56 -13.01 1.78
N PRO A 145 17.64 -12.27 2.44
CA PRO A 145 16.25 -12.17 1.98
C PRO A 145 16.13 -11.65 0.54
N ASN A 146 16.91 -10.61 0.20
CA ASN A 146 16.88 -10.00 -1.12
C ASN A 146 17.71 -10.73 -2.18
N LYS A 147 18.50 -11.74 -1.77
CA LYS A 147 19.43 -12.50 -2.62
C LYS A 147 20.33 -11.60 -3.48
N SER A 148 20.74 -10.46 -2.93
CA SER A 148 21.52 -9.46 -3.63
C SER A 148 22.18 -8.47 -2.67
N THR A 149 23.03 -7.60 -3.20
CA THR A 149 23.44 -6.38 -2.49
C THR A 149 22.48 -5.25 -2.81
N LEU A 150 22.36 -4.28 -1.90
CA LEU A 150 21.51 -3.09 -2.11
C LEU A 150 21.90 -2.36 -3.41
N HIS A 151 23.21 -2.20 -3.64
CA HIS A 151 23.74 -1.57 -4.85
C HIS A 151 23.31 -2.30 -6.14
N ASN A 152 23.48 -3.62 -6.18
CA ASN A 152 23.16 -4.40 -7.38
C ASN A 152 21.64 -4.44 -7.63
N TYR A 153 20.84 -4.65 -6.57
CA TYR A 153 19.39 -4.67 -6.68
C TYR A 153 18.85 -3.33 -7.20
N ARG A 154 19.32 -2.21 -6.63
CA ARG A 154 18.96 -0.85 -7.07
C ARG A 154 19.27 -0.65 -8.55
N ASN A 155 20.46 -1.05 -9.01
CA ASN A 155 20.85 -0.91 -10.41
C ASN A 155 19.93 -1.72 -11.34
N ILE A 156 19.59 -2.96 -10.97
CA ILE A 156 18.64 -3.78 -11.75
C ILE A 156 17.25 -3.14 -11.77
N PHE A 157 16.77 -2.66 -10.62
CA PHE A 157 15.48 -1.98 -10.53
C PHE A 157 15.40 -0.78 -11.47
N PHE A 158 16.39 0.13 -11.44
CA PHE A 158 16.39 1.33 -12.29
C PHE A 158 16.80 1.09 -13.74
N LYS A 159 17.44 -0.04 -14.06
CA LYS A 159 17.59 -0.50 -15.44
C LYS A 159 16.23 -0.83 -16.08
N ASN A 160 15.31 -1.36 -15.27
CA ASN A 160 13.98 -1.78 -15.74
C ASN A 160 12.89 -0.73 -15.51
N ASN A 161 13.12 0.25 -14.64
CA ASN A 161 12.13 1.26 -14.26
C ASN A 161 12.72 2.68 -14.36
N LYS A 162 12.11 3.52 -15.19
CA LYS A 162 12.54 4.93 -15.32
C LYS A 162 12.14 5.72 -14.08
N TYR A 163 13.12 6.27 -13.37
CA TYR A 163 12.90 7.13 -12.19
C TYR A 163 11.90 8.27 -12.47
N SER A 164 12.00 8.90 -13.66
CA SER A 164 11.13 10.01 -14.07
C SER A 164 9.65 9.63 -14.21
N LEU A 165 9.33 8.36 -14.45
CA LEU A 165 7.95 7.85 -14.49
C LEU A 165 7.48 7.47 -13.08
N LEU A 166 8.36 6.85 -12.28
CA LEU A 166 8.05 6.49 -10.89
C LEU A 166 7.73 7.73 -10.05
N LYS A 167 8.48 8.82 -10.20
CA LYS A 167 8.22 10.09 -9.47
C LYS A 167 6.92 10.80 -9.85
N GLN A 168 6.29 10.42 -10.96
CA GLN A 168 4.95 10.94 -11.30
C GLN A 168 3.85 10.20 -10.52
N LYS A 169 4.17 9.02 -9.98
CA LYS A 169 3.24 8.13 -9.29
C LYS A 169 3.45 8.11 -7.79
N PHE A 170 4.70 8.01 -7.35
CA PHE A 170 5.07 7.78 -5.95
C PHE A 170 5.69 9.02 -5.31
N ILE A 171 5.64 9.06 -3.98
CA ILE A 171 6.15 10.16 -3.17
C ILE A 171 7.69 10.10 -3.12
N THR A 172 8.35 11.23 -3.37
CA THR A 172 9.82 11.39 -3.43
C THR A 172 10.39 12.22 -2.31
#